data_AF-A0AAU0L355-F1
#
_entry.id   AF-A0AAU0L355-F1
#
_cell.length_a   1.000
_cell.length_b   1.000
_cell.length_c   1.000
_cell.angle_alpha   90.00
_cell.angle_beta   90.00
_cell.angle_gamma   90.00
#
_symmetry.space_group_name_H-M   'P 1'
#
loop_
_entity.id
_entity.type
_entity.pdbx_description
1 polymer ?
#
loop_
_entity_poly.entity_id
_entity_poly.type
_entity_poly.pdbx_seq_one_letter_code
_entity_poly.pdbx_strand_id
1 'polypeptide(L)'
;MQFKQVENPRGTTIIIDDQAFVFAPLSLGAVEKLLPALQGFQPNDVGTVIDVAHKSLKRNYPDITREDVADMLYMDQLQEVMGAVMSVSGLTGKADAGESSGE
;
A
#
# COMPACT_ATOMS: atom_id res chain seq x y z
N MET A 1 -5.76 -0.13 17.16
CA MET A 1 -7.18 -0.26 16.72
C MET A 1 -7.30 -1.53 15.89
N GLN A 2 -8.32 -2.37 16.11
CA GLN A 2 -8.47 -3.63 15.37
C GLN A 2 -9.50 -3.44 14.25
N PHE A 3 -9.03 -3.21 13.03
CA PHE A 3 -9.89 -3.05 11.85
C PHE A 3 -10.46 -4.41 11.42
N LYS A 4 -11.72 -4.43 11.00
CA LYS A 4 -12.40 -5.65 10.56
C LYS A 4 -11.92 -6.01 9.14
N GLN A 5 -11.03 -6.99 9.05
CA GLN A 5 -10.51 -7.51 7.79
C GLN A 5 -11.60 -8.33 7.06
N VAL A 6 -11.65 -8.21 5.74
CA VAL A 6 -12.51 -9.07 4.89
C VAL A 6 -12.05 -10.54 4.92
N GLU A 7 -12.96 -11.49 4.69
CA GLU A 7 -12.70 -12.94 4.78
C GLU A 7 -11.58 -13.46 3.86
N ASN A 8 -11.34 -12.83 2.72
CA ASN A 8 -10.32 -13.28 1.75
C ASN A 8 -9.45 -12.11 1.25
N PRO A 9 -8.57 -11.57 2.11
CA PRO A 9 -7.74 -10.41 1.79
C PRO A 9 -6.74 -10.79 0.70
N ARG A 10 -6.57 -9.94 -0.31
CA ARG A 10 -5.58 -10.14 -1.37
C ARG A 10 -4.49 -9.10 -1.27
N GLY A 11 -3.24 -9.51 -1.51
CA GLY A 11 -2.09 -8.63 -1.64
C GLY A 11 -0.93 -8.98 -0.71
N THR A 12 -0.07 -8.00 -0.41
CA THR A 12 1.15 -8.20 0.39
C THR A 12 0.92 -7.80 1.83
N THR A 13 1.40 -8.62 2.76
CA THR A 13 1.35 -8.31 4.19
C THR A 13 2.58 -7.49 4.59
N ILE A 14 2.36 -6.36 5.24
CA ILE A 14 3.39 -5.52 5.87
C ILE A 14 3.10 -5.45 7.37
N ILE A 15 4.14 -5.50 8.19
CA ILE A 15 4.03 -5.35 9.64
C ILE A 15 4.31 -3.90 9.99
N ILE A 16 3.31 -3.21 10.56
CA ILE A 16 3.42 -1.82 11.01
C ILE A 16 3.13 -1.82 12.51
N ASP A 17 4.10 -1.40 13.32
CA ASP A 17 3.96 -1.33 14.79
C ASP A 17 3.54 -2.67 15.42
N ASP A 18 4.20 -3.77 15.01
CA ASP A 18 3.88 -5.16 15.41
C ASP A 18 2.51 -5.69 14.92
N GLN A 19 1.76 -4.89 14.14
CA GLN A 19 0.47 -5.25 13.58
C GLN A 19 0.56 -5.55 12.07
N ALA A 20 0.11 -6.74 11.67
CA ALA A 20 0.13 -7.17 10.27
C ALA A 20 -1.04 -6.57 9.47
N PHE A 21 -0.72 -5.86 8.39
CA PHE A 21 -1.68 -5.27 7.46
C PHE A 21 -1.51 -5.82 6.06
N VAL A 22 -2.63 -6.15 5.39
CA VAL A 22 -2.62 -6.67 4.03
C VAL A 22 -2.95 -5.53 3.06
N PHE A 23 -1.98 -5.17 2.23
CA PHE A 23 -2.09 -4.14 1.20
C PHE A 23 -2.60 -4.75 -0.11
N ALA A 24 -3.81 -4.36 -0.53
CA ALA A 24 -4.41 -4.83 -1.77
C ALA A 24 -3.80 -4.21 -3.04
N PRO A 25 -3.91 -4.90 -4.20
CA PRO A 25 -3.53 -4.31 -5.48
C PRO A 25 -4.31 -3.03 -5.75
N LEU A 26 -3.63 -2.00 -6.25
CA LEU A 26 -4.30 -0.85 -6.84
C LEU A 26 -5.00 -1.26 -8.13
N SER A 27 -6.17 -0.68 -8.37
CA SER A 27 -6.83 -0.80 -9.67
C SER A 27 -6.13 0.07 -10.72
N LEU A 28 -6.20 -0.30 -12.00
CA LEU A 28 -5.64 0.48 -13.10
C LEU A 28 -6.09 1.95 -13.09
N GLY A 29 -7.35 2.22 -12.76
CA GLY A 29 -7.85 3.60 -12.63
C GLY A 29 -7.33 4.37 -11.41
N ALA A 30 -6.90 3.67 -10.35
CA ALA A 30 -6.17 4.30 -9.23
C ALA A 30 -4.72 4.54 -9.63
N VAL A 31 -4.08 3.57 -10.27
CA VAL A 31 -2.72 3.67 -10.80
C VAL A 31 -2.59 4.84 -11.78
N GLU A 32 -3.53 5.04 -12.71
CA GLU A 32 -3.51 6.15 -13.67
C GLU A 32 -3.49 7.52 -12.99
N LYS A 33 -4.23 7.67 -11.87
CA LYS A 33 -4.29 8.90 -11.10
C LYS A 33 -3.07 9.10 -10.20
N LEU A 34 -2.48 8.00 -9.73
CA LEU A 34 -1.36 8.00 -8.80
C LEU A 34 -0.01 8.09 -9.53
N LEU A 35 0.13 7.45 -10.70
CA LEU A 35 1.34 7.48 -11.54
C LEU A 35 1.97 8.87 -11.71
N PRO A 36 1.23 9.93 -12.08
CA PRO A 36 1.83 11.27 -12.20
C PRO A 36 2.30 11.84 -10.86
N ALA A 37 1.62 11.53 -9.75
CA ALA A 37 2.05 11.91 -8.40
C ALA A 37 3.28 11.09 -7.94
N LEU A 38 3.38 9.84 -8.39
CA LEU A 38 4.52 8.95 -8.11
C LEU A 38 5.77 9.32 -8.92
N GLN A 39 5.61 9.81 -10.14
CA GLN A 39 6.73 10.27 -10.98
C GLN A 39 7.35 11.58 -10.47
N GLY A 40 6.56 12.42 -9.79
CA GLY A 40 7.03 13.64 -9.13
C GLY A 40 7.44 13.45 -7.67
N PHE A 41 7.46 12.21 -7.19
CA PHE A 41 7.59 11.88 -5.77
C PHE A 41 8.90 12.44 -5.16
N GLN A 42 8.76 13.42 -4.28
CA GLN A 42 9.81 13.86 -3.38
C GLN A 42 9.66 13.09 -2.05
N PRO A 43 10.73 12.84 -1.29
CA PRO A 43 10.64 12.19 0.04
C PRO A 43 9.76 12.96 1.06
N ASN A 44 9.33 14.18 0.73
CA ASN A 44 8.36 14.97 1.49
C ASN A 44 6.89 14.76 1.07
N ASP A 45 6.59 13.98 0.02
CA ASP A 45 5.22 13.73 -0.47
C ASP A 45 4.49 12.63 0.34
N VAL A 46 4.51 12.79 1.67
CA VAL A 46 3.86 11.90 2.65
C VAL A 46 2.37 11.72 2.33
N GLY A 47 1.72 12.77 1.81
CA GLY A 47 0.30 12.75 1.45
C GLY A 47 -0.05 11.75 0.33
N THR A 48 0.88 11.51 -0.61
CA THR A 48 0.69 10.55 -1.70
C THR A 48 0.79 9.12 -1.19
N VAL A 49 1.77 8.85 -0.31
CA VAL A 49 1.92 7.52 0.32
C VAL A 49 0.68 7.16 1.13
N ILE A 50 0.16 8.11 1.92
CA ILE A 50 -1.06 7.92 2.70
C ILE A 50 -2.26 7.61 1.80
N ASP A 51 -2.42 8.29 0.66
CA ASP A 51 -3.54 8.04 -0.25
C ASP A 51 -3.45 6.66 -0.93
N VAL A 52 -2.24 6.30 -1.35
CA VAL A 52 -1.91 4.98 -1.94
C VAL A 52 -2.20 3.86 -0.94
N ALA A 53 -1.67 4.00 0.27
CA ALA A 53 -1.87 3.06 1.37
C ALA A 53 -3.35 2.96 1.75
N HIS A 54 -4.05 4.09 1.87
CA HIS A 54 -5.47 4.13 2.16
C HIS A 54 -6.30 3.41 1.10
N LYS A 55 -6.06 3.67 -0.19
CA LYS A 55 -6.79 2.98 -1.26
C LYS A 55 -6.52 1.47 -1.30
N SER A 56 -5.29 1.09 -0.99
CA SER A 56 -4.87 -0.31 -0.91
C SER A 56 -5.54 -1.02 0.29
N LEU A 57 -5.48 -0.41 1.48
CA LEU A 57 -6.06 -0.97 2.71
C LEU A 57 -7.59 -0.94 2.69
N LYS A 58 -8.23 0.10 2.16
CA LYS A 58 -9.69 0.23 2.09
C LYS A 58 -10.38 -0.93 1.39
N ARG A 59 -9.65 -1.61 0.49
CA ARG A 59 -10.15 -2.78 -0.23
C ARG A 59 -10.23 -4.03 0.66
N ASN A 60 -9.37 -4.13 1.69
CA ASN A 60 -9.37 -5.20 2.69
C ASN A 60 -10.03 -4.80 4.02
N TYR A 61 -10.13 -3.50 4.28
CA TYR A 61 -10.63 -2.89 5.51
C TYR A 61 -11.57 -1.73 5.15
N PRO A 62 -12.85 -1.98 4.86
CA PRO A 62 -13.77 -0.96 4.35
C PRO A 62 -13.99 0.22 5.32
N ASP A 63 -13.83 -0.02 6.62
CA ASP A 63 -13.95 0.97 7.70
C ASP A 63 -12.70 1.83 7.93
N ILE A 64 -11.56 1.53 7.28
CA ILE A 64 -10.32 2.30 7.50
C ILE A 64 -10.41 3.69 6.88
N THR A 65 -10.06 4.72 7.65
CA THR A 65 -10.04 6.10 7.16
C THR A 65 -8.64 6.53 6.72
N ARG A 66 -8.57 7.64 5.98
CA ARG A 66 -7.29 8.22 5.58
C ARG A 66 -6.49 8.72 6.79
N GLU A 67 -7.19 9.18 7.82
CA GLU A 67 -6.60 9.69 9.06
C GLU A 67 -5.99 8.57 9.88
N ASP A 68 -6.66 7.41 9.97
CA ASP A 68 -6.10 6.20 10.61
C ASP A 68 -4.77 5.79 9.95
N VAL A 69 -4.73 5.77 8.62
CA VAL A 69 -3.52 5.40 7.88
C VAL A 69 -2.41 6.43 8.06
N ALA A 70 -2.75 7.71 8.18
CA ALA A 70 -1.77 8.77 8.44
C ALA A 70 -1.17 8.70 9.85
N ASP A 71 -1.98 8.29 10.84
CA ASP A 71 -1.55 8.11 12.23
C ASP A 71 -0.68 6.84 12.40
N MET A 72 -0.97 5.80 11.62
CA MET A 72 -0.26 4.52 11.68
C MET A 72 1.06 4.48 10.90
N LEU A 73 1.23 5.30 9.87
CA LEU A 73 2.40 5.27 9.00
C LEU A 73 3.52 6.18 9.49
N TYR A 74 4.66 5.57 9.81
CA TYR A 74 5.89 6.29 10.14
C TYR A 74 6.74 6.57 8.90
N MET A 75 7.63 7.57 9.01
CA MET A 75 8.52 7.98 7.91
C MET A 75 9.42 6.84 7.39
N ASP A 76 9.89 5.95 8.27
CA ASP A 76 10.72 4.82 7.89
C ASP A 76 9.95 3.73 7.13
N GLN A 77 8.63 3.67 7.33
CA GLN A 77 7.72 2.69 6.71
C GLN A 77 7.19 3.16 5.35
N LEU A 78 7.38 4.43 4.98
CA LEU A 78 6.86 5.00 3.72
C LEU A 78 7.39 4.26 2.48
N GLN A 79 8.69 3.91 2.47
CA GLN A 79 9.29 3.21 1.33
C GLN A 79 8.79 1.77 1.22
N GLU A 80 8.64 1.08 2.34
CA GLU A 80 8.20 -0.32 2.37
C GLU A 80 6.74 -0.44 1.88
N VAL A 81 5.87 0.44 2.37
CA VAL A 81 4.46 0.52 1.98
C VAL A 81 4.31 0.82 0.49
N MET A 82 5.08 1.77 -0.03
CA MET A 82 5.11 2.07 -1.45
C MET A 82 5.60 0.88 -2.28
N GLY A 83 6.66 0.20 -1.83
CA GLY A 83 7.20 -0.99 -2.47
C GLY A 83 6.18 -2.13 -2.55
N ALA A 84 5.47 -2.42 -1.44
CA ALA A 84 4.44 -3.45 -1.45
C ALA A 84 3.27 -3.07 -2.36
N VAL A 85 2.80 -1.82 -2.31
CA VAL A 85 1.67 -1.42 -3.17
C VAL A 85 2.07 -1.47 -4.65
N MET A 86 3.29 -1.06 -5.01
CA MET A 86 3.81 -1.18 -6.37
C MET A 86 3.98 -2.65 -6.80
N SER A 87 4.51 -3.50 -5.92
CA SER A 87 4.69 -4.94 -6.16
C SER A 87 3.37 -5.64 -6.44
N VAL A 88 2.38 -5.45 -5.56
CA VAL A 88 1.05 -6.06 -5.70
C VAL A 88 0.29 -5.53 -6.91
N SER A 89 0.53 -4.27 -7.29
CA SER A 89 -0.11 -3.65 -8.46
C SER A 89 0.60 -3.98 -9.78
N GLY A 90 1.73 -4.71 -9.74
CA GLY A 90 2.51 -5.06 -10.92
C GLY A 90 3.26 -3.87 -11.54
N LEU A 91 3.46 -2.78 -10.79
CA LEU A 91 4.18 -1.58 -11.23
C LEU A 91 5.68 -1.60 -10.93
N THR A 92 6.19 -2.65 -10.27
CA THR A 92 7.64 -2.78 -10.07
C THR A 92 8.33 -2.92 -11.43
N GLY A 93 8.98 -1.85 -11.87
CA GLY A 93 9.86 -1.88 -13.03
C GLY A 93 11.10 -2.68 -12.66
N LYS A 94 11.11 -3.97 -13.01
CA LYS A 94 12.29 -4.83 -13.21
C LYS A 94 13.60 -4.28 -12.62
N ALA A 95 13.69 -4.24 -11.29
CA ALA A 95 14.91 -3.99 -10.55
C ALA A 95 14.84 -4.85 -9.28
N ASP A 96 15.26 -6.11 -9.46
CA ASP A 96 15.66 -7.07 -8.43
C ASP A 96 14.68 -7.37 -7.28
N ALA A 97 13.84 -8.39 -7.46
CA ALA A 97 13.56 -9.42 -6.45
C ALA A 97 12.79 -10.58 -7.11
N GLY A 98 13.42 -11.75 -7.15
CA GLY A 98 12.80 -13.01 -7.53
C GLY A 98 11.86 -13.55 -6.45
N GLU A 99 11.08 -14.55 -6.86
CA GLU A 99 10.29 -15.50 -6.05
C GLU A 99 9.11 -14.91 -5.27
N SER A 100 7.96 -15.57 -5.10
CA SER A 100 7.41 -16.86 -5.53
C SER A 100 5.94 -16.82 -5.09
N SER A 101 5.00 -17.28 -5.94
CA SER A 101 3.79 -18.03 -5.53
C SER A 101 2.78 -18.05 -6.67
N GLY A 102 2.74 -19.20 -7.31
CA GLY A 102 1.71 -19.62 -8.26
C GLY A 102 1.77 -21.14 -8.29
N GLU A 103 1.18 -21.77 -7.28
CA GLU A 103 0.72 -23.16 -7.36
C GLU A 103 -0.53 -23.24 -8.24
#